data_AF-Q8KM45-F1
#
_entry.id   AF-Q8KM45-F1
#
_cell.length_a   1.000
_cell.length_b   1.000
_cell.length_c   1.000
_cell.angle_alpha   90.00
_cell.angle_beta   90.00
_cell.angle_gamma   90.00
#
_symmetry.space_group_name_H-M   'P 1'
#
loop_
_entity.id
_entity.type
_entity.pdbx_description
1 polymer ?
#
loop_
_entity_poly.entity_id
_entity_poly.type
_entity_poly.pdbx_seq_one_letter_code
_entity_poly.pdbx_strand_id
1 'polypeptide(L)'
;DNTVGTDEALLDIYRKLRPGESPTKESAQTLLENLFFKEKRYDLARVGRYKVNKKLGLHVGEPITSSTLTEEDVVATIEYLVRLHEGQTTMTVPGGVEVPVETDDIDHFGNRRLRTVGELIQNQIRVGMSRMERVVRERMTTQDVEAITPQTLINIRPVVAAIKEFFGTSQLSQFMDQNNPLSGLTYKRRLSALGPGGLSRERAGLEVRDV
;
A
#
# COMPACT_ATOMS: atom_id res chain seq x y z
N ASP A 1 3.21 -21.78 20.37
CA ASP A 1 1.90 -21.75 19.71
C ASP A 1 1.00 -22.69 20.49
N ASN A 2 -0.17 -22.21 20.93
CA ASN A 2 -1.10 -23.00 21.73
C ASN A 2 -2.34 -23.42 20.93
N THR A 3 -2.49 -22.92 19.68
CA THR A 3 -3.59 -23.29 18.79
C THR A 3 -3.12 -24.39 17.86
N VAL A 4 -3.92 -25.46 17.72
CA VAL A 4 -3.53 -26.63 16.92
C VAL A 4 -4.46 -26.79 15.70
N GLY A 5 -5.70 -26.29 15.79
CA GLY A 5 -6.66 -26.29 14.68
C GLY A 5 -6.73 -24.97 13.92
N THR A 6 -7.02 -25.03 12.62
CA THR A 6 -7.21 -23.86 11.74
C THR A 6 -8.25 -22.88 12.32
N ASP A 7 -9.37 -23.41 12.78
CA ASP A 7 -10.46 -22.60 13.34
C ASP A 7 -10.04 -21.90 14.63
N GLU A 8 -9.27 -22.58 15.49
CA GLU A 8 -8.78 -22.00 16.74
C GLU A 8 -7.80 -20.86 16.45
N ALA A 9 -6.89 -21.05 15.48
CA ALA A 9 -5.95 -20.03 15.05
C ALA A 9 -6.66 -18.81 14.45
N LEU A 10 -7.67 -19.03 13.59
CA LEU A 10 -8.48 -17.95 13.01
C LEU A 10 -9.21 -17.14 14.10
N LEU A 11 -9.82 -17.82 15.07
CA LEU A 11 -10.52 -17.15 16.16
C LEU A 11 -9.55 -16.40 17.09
N ASP A 12 -8.35 -16.93 17.33
CA ASP A 12 -7.30 -16.25 18.11
C ASP A 12 -6.80 -14.97 17.42
N ILE A 13 -6.54 -15.03 16.11
CA ILE A 13 -6.20 -13.85 15.29
C ILE A 13 -7.31 -12.81 15.36
N TYR A 14 -8.58 -13.22 15.22
CA TYR A 14 -9.71 -12.31 15.27
C TYR A 14 -9.82 -11.59 16.61
N ARG A 15 -9.70 -12.32 17.73
CA ARG A 15 -9.78 -11.74 19.09
C ARG A 15 -8.68 -10.71 19.34
N LYS A 16 -7.48 -10.93 18.82
CA LYS A 16 -6.34 -10.00 18.95
C LYS A 16 -6.53 -8.75 18.08
N LEU A 17 -7.07 -8.90 16.88
CA LEU A 17 -7.32 -7.77 15.98
C LEU A 17 -8.54 -6.93 16.38
N ARG A 18 -9.60 -7.59 16.88
CA ARG A 18 -10.87 -6.96 17.27
C ARG A 18 -11.28 -7.39 18.68
N PRO A 19 -10.62 -6.84 19.71
CA PRO A 19 -10.95 -7.18 21.09
C PRO A 19 -12.37 -6.71 21.43
N GLY A 20 -13.20 -7.63 21.94
CA GLY A 20 -14.57 -7.35 22.40
C GLY A 20 -15.69 -7.70 21.40
N GLU A 21 -15.38 -8.08 20.16
CA GLU A 21 -16.37 -8.63 19.23
C GLU A 21 -16.47 -10.15 19.39
N SER A 22 -17.69 -10.71 19.33
CA SER A 22 -17.90 -12.17 19.34
C SER A 22 -17.35 -12.79 18.05
N PRO A 23 -16.32 -13.65 18.11
CA PRO A 23 -15.68 -14.17 16.90
C PRO A 23 -16.50 -15.33 16.33
N THR A 24 -16.76 -15.31 15.02
CA THR A 24 -17.24 -16.48 14.27
C THR A 24 -16.18 -16.90 13.26
N LYS A 25 -16.17 -18.18 12.87
CA LYS A 25 -15.18 -18.70 11.92
C LYS A 25 -15.25 -17.98 10.58
N GLU A 26 -16.47 -17.76 10.10
CA GLU A 26 -16.75 -17.13 8.81
C GLU A 26 -16.35 -15.65 8.81
N SER A 27 -16.62 -14.93 9.92
CA SER A 27 -16.22 -13.52 10.04
C SER A 27 -14.70 -13.37 10.15
N ALA A 28 -14.02 -14.29 10.84
CA ALA A 28 -12.57 -14.30 10.95
C ALA A 28 -11.89 -14.58 9.61
N GLN A 29 -12.33 -15.61 8.90
CA GLN A 29 -11.83 -15.93 7.56
C GLN A 29 -12.05 -14.76 6.59
N THR A 30 -13.28 -14.22 6.56
CA THR A 30 -13.63 -13.09 5.69
C THR A 30 -12.81 -11.84 6.01
N LEU A 31 -12.53 -11.57 7.30
CA LEU A 31 -11.70 -10.44 7.70
C LEU A 31 -10.28 -10.61 7.16
N LEU A 32 -9.67 -11.78 7.34
CA LEU A 32 -8.31 -12.06 6.92
C LEU A 32 -8.16 -11.93 5.40
N GLU A 33 -9.08 -12.52 4.64
CA GLU A 33 -9.12 -12.39 3.19
C GLU A 33 -9.24 -10.94 2.73
N ASN A 34 -10.12 -10.17 3.37
CA ASN A 34 -10.30 -8.76 3.05
C ASN A 34 -9.08 -7.90 3.38
N LEU A 35 -8.27 -8.28 4.37
CA LEU A 35 -7.12 -7.49 4.79
C LEU A 35 -5.92 -7.64 3.85
N PHE A 36 -5.70 -8.81 3.27
CA PHE A 36 -4.48 -9.10 2.50
C PHE A 36 -4.72 -9.50 1.04
N PHE A 37 -5.86 -10.13 0.73
CA PHE A 37 -6.09 -10.82 -0.53
C PHE A 37 -7.18 -10.18 -1.40
N LYS A 38 -7.88 -9.15 -0.91
CA LYS A 38 -8.89 -8.41 -1.69
C LYS A 38 -8.36 -7.07 -2.19
N GLU A 39 -8.34 -6.92 -3.51
CA GLU A 39 -7.86 -5.71 -4.22
C GLU A 39 -8.52 -4.40 -3.76
N LYS A 40 -9.77 -4.46 -3.30
CA LYS A 40 -10.51 -3.27 -2.81
C LYS A 40 -9.94 -2.67 -1.52
N ARG A 41 -9.15 -3.43 -0.78
CA ARG A 41 -8.66 -3.08 0.56
C ARG A 41 -7.15 -3.17 0.67
N TYR A 42 -6.52 -4.02 -0.14
CA TYR A 42 -5.09 -4.21 -0.18
C TYR A 42 -4.57 -4.13 -1.62
N ASP A 43 -3.56 -3.30 -1.86
CA ASP A 43 -2.97 -3.07 -3.17
C ASP A 43 -1.48 -2.74 -3.01
N LEU A 44 -0.60 -3.62 -3.48
CA LEU A 44 0.85 -3.45 -3.51
C LEU A 44 1.31 -2.44 -4.57
N ALA A 45 0.40 -2.05 -5.47
CA ALA A 45 0.68 -1.46 -6.77
C ALA A 45 1.58 -2.35 -7.65
N ARG A 46 1.60 -2.05 -8.96
CA ARG A 46 2.45 -2.77 -9.93
C ARG A 46 3.93 -2.79 -9.52
N VAL A 47 4.42 -1.69 -8.94
CA VAL A 47 5.82 -1.58 -8.50
C VAL A 47 6.09 -2.43 -7.26
N GLY A 48 5.16 -2.50 -6.30
CA GLY A 48 5.31 -3.35 -5.14
C GLY A 48 5.27 -4.83 -5.51
N ARG A 49 4.33 -5.23 -6.38
CA ARG A 49 4.30 -6.60 -6.91
C ARG A 49 5.60 -6.96 -7.63
N TYR A 50 6.10 -6.09 -8.51
CA TYR A 50 7.40 -6.27 -9.16
C TYR A 50 8.53 -6.51 -8.15
N LYS A 51 8.54 -5.73 -7.06
CA LYS A 51 9.56 -5.83 -6.02
C LYS A 51 9.49 -7.14 -5.24
N VAL A 52 8.29 -7.59 -4.86
CA VAL A 52 8.09 -8.89 -4.18
C VAL A 52 8.53 -10.04 -5.09
N ASN A 53 8.03 -10.06 -6.33
CA ASN A 53 8.39 -11.06 -7.34
C ASN A 53 9.90 -11.16 -7.52
N LYS A 54 10.59 -10.02 -7.67
CA LYS A 54 12.05 -9.98 -7.82
C LYS A 54 12.78 -10.43 -6.56
N LYS A 55 12.33 -10.04 -5.36
CA LYS A 55 13.00 -10.37 -4.10
C LYS A 55 12.90 -11.85 -3.76
N LEU A 56 11.75 -12.47 -4.04
CA LEU A 56 11.48 -13.88 -3.73
C LEU A 56 11.72 -14.84 -4.90
N GLY A 57 12.01 -14.32 -6.10
CA GLY A 57 12.20 -15.16 -7.30
C GLY A 57 10.91 -15.74 -7.86
N LEU A 58 9.75 -15.19 -7.48
CA LEU A 58 8.42 -15.64 -7.89
C LEU A 58 7.94 -14.90 -9.15
N HIS A 59 7.30 -15.61 -10.08
CA HIS A 59 6.70 -15.04 -11.30
C HIS A 59 7.66 -14.11 -12.08
N VAL A 60 8.95 -14.42 -12.07
CA VAL A 60 9.96 -13.58 -12.73
C VAL A 60 9.82 -13.74 -14.24
N GLY A 61 9.57 -12.63 -14.94
CA GLY A 61 9.35 -12.62 -16.39
C GLY A 61 7.88 -12.69 -16.82
N GLU A 62 6.96 -12.92 -15.87
CA GLU A 62 5.53 -12.87 -16.15
C GLU A 62 5.00 -11.42 -16.11
N PRO A 63 3.95 -11.11 -16.90
CA PRO A 63 3.32 -9.81 -16.84
C PRO A 63 2.62 -9.61 -15.49
N ILE A 64 2.83 -8.45 -14.89
CA ILE A 64 2.23 -8.09 -13.59
C ILE A 64 0.74 -7.79 -13.77
N THR A 65 -0.09 -8.74 -13.39
CA THR A 65 -1.56 -8.66 -13.43
C THR A 65 -2.17 -8.50 -12.04
N SER A 66 -1.76 -9.36 -11.09
CA SER A 66 -2.20 -9.29 -9.69
C SER A 66 -1.47 -8.19 -8.93
N SER A 67 -2.23 -7.41 -8.14
CA SER A 67 -1.68 -6.37 -7.26
C SER A 67 -1.90 -6.66 -5.77
N THR A 68 -2.45 -7.84 -5.42
CA THR A 68 -2.59 -8.30 -4.04
C THR A 68 -1.45 -9.23 -3.65
N LEU A 69 -1.34 -9.49 -2.35
CA LEU A 69 -0.54 -10.59 -1.83
C LEU A 69 -1.20 -11.93 -2.18
N THR A 70 -0.43 -13.01 -2.20
CA THR A 70 -0.89 -14.40 -2.29
C THR A 70 -0.38 -15.20 -1.09
N GLU A 71 -1.00 -16.34 -0.81
CA GLU A 71 -0.52 -17.25 0.24
C GLU A 71 0.88 -17.78 -0.07
N GLU A 72 1.20 -17.99 -1.35
CA GLU A 72 2.53 -18.37 -1.81
C GLU A 72 3.59 -17.34 -1.42
N ASP A 73 3.30 -16.04 -1.59
CA ASP A 73 4.24 -14.99 -1.16
C ASP A 73 4.50 -15.04 0.35
N VAL A 74 3.47 -15.33 1.15
CA VAL A 74 3.58 -15.39 2.62
C VAL A 74 4.46 -16.56 3.04
N VAL A 75 4.21 -17.75 2.48
CA VAL A 75 5.02 -18.94 2.75
C VAL A 75 6.47 -18.71 2.34
N ALA A 76 6.70 -18.20 1.13
CA ALA A 76 8.04 -17.87 0.63
C ALA A 76 8.75 -16.81 1.48
N THR A 77 8.02 -15.82 2.00
CA THR A 77 8.58 -14.80 2.90
C THR A 77 9.04 -15.40 4.23
N ILE A 78 8.24 -16.31 4.80
CA ILE A 78 8.61 -16.99 6.05
C ILE A 78 9.82 -17.92 5.82
N GLU A 79 9.83 -18.65 4.71
CA GLU A 79 10.96 -19.49 4.33
C GLU A 79 12.25 -18.67 4.15
N TYR A 80 12.17 -17.54 3.44
CA TYR A 80 13.30 -16.61 3.26
C TYR A 80 13.85 -16.14 4.61
N LEU A 81 12.96 -15.77 5.54
CA LEU A 81 13.35 -15.29 6.87
C LEU A 81 14.08 -16.37 7.69
N VAL A 82 13.59 -17.61 7.66
CA VAL A 82 14.23 -18.73 8.39
C VAL A 82 15.60 -19.04 7.80
N ARG A 83 15.72 -19.13 6.47
CA ARG A 83 16.99 -19.39 5.79
C ARG A 83 18.03 -18.29 6.03
N LEU A 84 17.58 -17.03 6.07
CA LEU A 84 18.45 -15.90 6.44
C LEU A 84 18.96 -16.03 7.87
N HIS A 85 18.12 -16.47 8.80
CA HIS A 85 18.52 -16.72 10.18
C HIS A 85 19.52 -17.87 10.32
N GLU A 86 19.38 -18.92 9.50
CA GLU A 86 20.31 -20.04 9.42
C GLU A 86 21.65 -19.70 8.72
N GLY A 87 21.77 -18.50 8.14
CA GLY A 87 22.96 -18.06 7.42
C GLY A 87 23.13 -18.66 6.03
N GLN A 88 22.05 -19.18 5.43
CA GLN A 88 22.07 -19.59 4.03
C GLN A 88 22.24 -18.37 3.12
N THR A 89 22.88 -18.55 1.98
CA THR A 89 23.22 -17.46 1.04
C THR A 89 22.37 -17.46 -0.22
N THR A 90 21.71 -18.57 -0.55
CA THR A 90 20.78 -18.67 -1.69
C THR A 90 19.53 -19.45 -1.31
N MET A 91 18.44 -19.16 -2.01
CA MET A 91 17.16 -19.86 -1.88
C MET A 91 16.49 -19.95 -3.24
N THR A 92 15.81 -21.06 -3.48
CA THR A 92 14.92 -21.25 -4.63
C THR A 92 13.57 -21.69 -4.11
N VAL A 93 12.55 -20.84 -4.29
CA VAL A 93 11.16 -21.19 -3.98
C VAL A 93 10.67 -22.25 -4.97
N PRO A 94 9.81 -23.20 -4.59
CA PRO A 94 9.25 -24.18 -5.53
C PRO A 94 8.61 -23.51 -6.75
N GLY A 95 9.12 -23.77 -7.96
CA GLY A 95 8.63 -23.14 -9.20
C GLY A 95 9.18 -21.73 -9.47
N GLY A 96 10.02 -21.20 -8.59
CA GLY A 96 10.70 -19.91 -8.73
C GLY A 96 12.11 -20.01 -9.29
N VAL A 97 12.75 -18.85 -9.39
CA VAL A 97 14.16 -18.69 -9.76
C VAL A 97 15.01 -18.58 -8.49
N GLU A 98 16.25 -19.06 -8.55
CA GLU A 98 17.21 -18.90 -7.45
C GLU A 98 17.50 -17.41 -7.18
N VAL A 99 17.43 -17.03 -5.90
CA VAL A 99 17.69 -15.66 -5.42
C VAL A 99 18.69 -15.67 -4.26
N PRO A 100 19.50 -14.60 -4.10
CA PRO A 100 20.35 -14.46 -2.93
C PRO A 100 19.52 -14.21 -1.67
N VAL A 101 19.95 -14.81 -0.57
CA VAL A 101 19.39 -14.61 0.77
C VAL A 101 20.27 -13.60 1.51
N GLU A 102 19.79 -12.36 1.59
CA GLU A 102 20.53 -11.24 2.14
C GLU A 102 19.58 -10.21 2.77
N THR A 103 20.12 -9.43 3.70
CA THR A 103 19.41 -8.29 4.29
C THR A 103 19.32 -7.13 3.31
N ASP A 104 18.18 -6.45 3.27
CA ASP A 104 17.99 -5.29 2.41
C ASP A 104 18.51 -4.01 3.04
N ASP A 105 19.27 -3.24 2.28
CA ASP A 105 19.56 -1.84 2.62
C ASP A 105 18.34 -0.96 2.30
N ILE A 106 17.83 -0.29 3.32
CA ILE A 106 16.68 0.61 3.25
C ILE A 106 17.01 1.97 2.61
N ASP A 107 18.30 2.29 2.46
CA ASP A 107 18.78 3.57 1.94
C ASP A 107 19.16 3.49 0.46
N HIS A 108 19.45 2.28 -0.02
CA HIS A 108 19.70 2.04 -1.44
C HIS A 108 18.53 2.53 -2.32
N PHE A 109 18.81 3.28 -3.39
CA PHE A 109 17.78 3.79 -4.32
C PHE A 109 17.00 2.70 -5.05
N GLY A 110 17.52 1.46 -5.07
CA GLY A 110 16.72 0.31 -5.46
C GLY A 110 15.47 0.14 -4.58
N ASN A 111 15.57 0.42 -3.27
CA ASN A 111 14.52 0.23 -2.27
C ASN A 111 13.85 1.54 -1.85
N ARG A 112 14.45 2.70 -2.17
CA ARG A 112 13.84 4.03 -2.00
C ARG A 112 13.23 4.54 -3.29
N ARG A 113 11.90 4.62 -3.31
CA ARG A 113 11.15 5.11 -4.47
C ARG A 113 10.73 6.57 -4.34
N LEU A 114 10.99 7.35 -5.38
CA LEU A 114 10.46 8.71 -5.53
C LEU A 114 9.02 8.68 -6.04
N ARG A 115 8.12 9.36 -5.33
CA ARG A 115 6.75 9.63 -5.79
C ARG A 115 6.70 11.01 -6.43
N THR A 116 6.32 11.08 -7.71
CA THR A 116 6.22 12.36 -8.45
C THR A 116 4.84 13.00 -8.25
N VAL A 117 4.70 14.25 -8.72
CA VAL A 117 3.45 15.03 -8.61
C VAL A 117 2.23 14.28 -9.13
N GLY A 118 2.36 13.59 -10.27
CA GLY A 118 1.24 12.84 -10.87
C GLY A 118 0.73 11.73 -9.95
N GLU A 119 1.62 10.98 -9.30
CA GLU A 119 1.24 9.92 -8.37
C GLU A 119 0.63 10.47 -7.08
N LEU A 120 1.18 11.58 -6.56
CA LEU A 120 0.62 12.23 -5.37
C LEU A 120 -0.82 12.68 -5.62
N ILE A 121 -1.09 13.31 -6.76
CA ILE A 121 -2.44 13.73 -7.16
C ILE A 121 -3.33 12.52 -7.41
N GLN A 122 -2.83 11.48 -8.09
CA GLN A 122 -3.58 10.24 -8.33
C GLN A 122 -4.06 9.60 -7.03
N ASN A 123 -3.23 9.59 -5.99
CA ASN A 123 -3.60 9.05 -4.69
C ASN A 123 -4.73 9.86 -4.02
N GLN A 124 -4.70 11.19 -4.13
CA GLN A 124 -5.77 12.04 -3.60
C GLN A 124 -7.08 11.85 -4.36
N ILE A 125 -7.01 11.74 -5.69
CA ILE A 125 -8.18 11.43 -6.53
C ILE A 125 -8.73 10.06 -6.14
N ARG A 126 -7.89 9.04 -5.96
CA ARG A 126 -8.31 7.70 -5.53
C ARG A 126 -9.08 7.72 -4.21
N VAL A 127 -8.57 8.45 -3.22
CA VAL A 127 -9.26 8.62 -1.92
C VAL A 127 -10.60 9.35 -2.11
N GLY A 128 -10.63 10.42 -2.91
CA GLY A 128 -11.86 11.14 -3.25
C GLY A 128 -12.90 10.26 -3.95
N MET A 129 -12.45 9.44 -4.90
CA MET A 129 -13.28 8.47 -5.62
C MET A 129 -13.83 7.39 -4.69
N SER A 130 -13.03 6.89 -3.74
CA SER A 130 -13.51 5.91 -2.74
C SER A 130 -14.63 6.47 -1.85
N ARG A 131 -14.53 7.75 -1.44
CA ARG A 131 -15.60 8.45 -0.72
C ARG A 131 -16.85 8.61 -1.59
N MET A 132 -16.69 8.96 -2.87
CA MET A 132 -17.79 9.05 -3.82
C MET A 132 -18.45 7.69 -4.09
N GLU A 133 -17.67 6.62 -4.24
CA GLU A 133 -18.15 5.25 -4.42
C GLU A 133 -19.06 4.83 -3.26
N ARG A 134 -18.69 5.17 -2.02
CA ARG A 134 -19.53 4.91 -0.85
C ARG A 134 -20.89 5.60 -0.95
N VAL A 135 -20.91 6.87 -1.35
CA VAL A 135 -22.16 7.64 -1.56
C VAL A 135 -23.01 7.03 -2.68
N VAL A 136 -22.37 6.59 -3.77
CA VAL A 136 -23.07 5.91 -4.88
C VAL A 136 -23.72 4.62 -4.39
N ARG A 137 -22.97 3.77 -3.65
CA ARG A 137 -23.50 2.51 -3.09
C ARG A 137 -24.70 2.75 -2.18
N GLU A 138 -24.61 3.76 -1.32
CA GLU A 138 -25.71 4.15 -0.43
C GLU A 138 -26.94 4.58 -1.23
N ARG A 139 -26.78 5.50 -2.19
CA ARG A 139 -27.87 5.99 -3.04
C ARG A 139 -28.55 4.89 -3.84
N MET A 140 -27.78 3.95 -4.38
CA MET A 140 -28.32 2.80 -5.12
C MET A 140 -29.24 1.92 -4.28
N THR A 141 -29.03 1.85 -2.97
CA THR A 141 -29.92 1.06 -2.07
C THR A 141 -31.17 1.82 -1.63
N THR A 142 -31.15 3.16 -1.66
CA THR A 142 -32.24 4.01 -1.17
C THR A 142 -33.16 4.55 -2.26
N GLN A 143 -32.67 4.68 -3.49
CA GLN A 143 -33.41 5.27 -4.60
C GLN A 143 -34.19 4.21 -5.37
N ASP A 144 -35.31 4.64 -5.97
CA ASP A 144 -36.12 3.78 -6.84
C ASP A 144 -35.35 3.43 -8.12
N VAL A 145 -35.33 2.14 -8.47
CA VAL A 145 -34.54 1.56 -9.56
C VAL A 145 -34.91 2.18 -10.91
N GLU A 146 -36.18 2.54 -11.12
CA GLU A 146 -36.65 3.12 -12.39
C GLU A 146 -36.26 4.59 -12.57
N ALA A 147 -35.97 5.30 -11.47
CA ALA A 147 -35.63 6.73 -11.48
C ALA A 147 -34.11 7.01 -11.42
N ILE A 148 -33.27 5.97 -11.34
CA ILE A 148 -31.82 6.13 -11.22
C ILE A 148 -31.22 6.61 -12.55
N THR A 149 -30.47 7.72 -12.48
CA THR A 149 -29.61 8.18 -13.58
C THR A 149 -28.19 8.41 -13.07
N PRO A 150 -27.15 8.38 -13.92
CA PRO A 150 -25.78 8.65 -13.47
C PRO A 150 -25.62 10.01 -12.78
N GLN A 151 -26.39 11.02 -13.19
CA GLN A 151 -26.36 12.34 -12.58
C GLN A 151 -26.91 12.34 -11.13
N THR A 152 -27.93 11.54 -10.83
CA THR A 152 -28.48 11.45 -9.46
C THR A 152 -27.55 10.69 -8.51
N LEU A 153 -26.74 9.77 -9.03
CA LEU A 153 -25.77 9.00 -8.25
C LEU A 153 -24.48 9.77 -7.99
N ILE A 154 -23.98 10.51 -8.97
CA ILE A 154 -22.65 11.16 -8.89
C ILE A 154 -22.70 12.42 -8.02
N ASN A 155 -21.92 12.40 -6.93
CA ASN A 155 -21.64 13.58 -6.12
C ASN A 155 -20.15 13.87 -6.16
N ILE A 156 -19.75 14.93 -6.87
CA ILE A 156 -18.33 15.30 -7.06
C ILE A 156 -17.70 16.00 -5.85
N ARG A 157 -18.49 16.45 -4.86
CA ARG A 157 -17.99 17.23 -3.72
C ARG A 157 -16.82 16.56 -2.98
N PRO A 158 -16.85 15.23 -2.68
CA PRO A 158 -15.73 14.56 -2.01
C PRO A 158 -14.44 14.55 -2.84
N VAL A 159 -14.54 14.47 -4.16
CA VAL A 159 -13.38 14.48 -5.08
C VAL A 159 -12.77 15.87 -5.14
N VAL A 160 -13.58 16.90 -5.33
CA VAL A 160 -13.12 18.30 -5.38
C VAL A 160 -12.51 18.71 -4.03
N ALA A 161 -13.13 18.30 -2.91
CA ALA A 161 -12.62 18.58 -1.58
C ALA A 161 -11.24 17.96 -1.34
N ALA A 162 -11.03 16.69 -1.73
CA ALA A 162 -9.74 16.02 -1.58
C ALA A 162 -8.62 16.71 -2.39
N ILE A 163 -8.93 17.17 -3.61
CA ILE A 163 -7.97 17.91 -4.45
C ILE A 163 -7.65 19.27 -3.82
N LYS A 164 -8.68 20.00 -3.37
CA LYS A 164 -8.51 21.33 -2.75
C LYS A 164 -7.72 21.24 -1.45
N GLU A 165 -7.99 20.23 -0.63
CA GLU A 165 -7.26 19.94 0.61
C GLU A 165 -5.78 19.69 0.31
N PHE A 166 -5.47 18.84 -0.68
CA PHE A 166 -4.08 18.58 -1.08
C PHE A 166 -3.32 19.85 -1.47
N PHE A 167 -3.87 20.68 -2.35
CA PHE A 167 -3.16 21.91 -2.76
C PHE A 167 -3.14 23.00 -1.67
N GLY A 168 -4.13 23.00 -0.77
CA GLY A 168 -4.27 24.02 0.27
C GLY A 168 -3.43 23.78 1.52
N THR A 169 -3.30 22.54 1.99
CA THR A 169 -2.70 22.23 3.31
C THR A 169 -1.58 21.20 3.28
N SER A 170 -1.30 20.57 2.13
CA SER A 170 -0.24 19.57 2.06
C SER A 170 1.15 20.17 2.24
N GLN A 171 2.02 19.50 3.00
CA GLN A 171 3.44 19.85 3.12
C GLN A 171 4.19 19.77 1.78
N LEU A 172 3.64 19.04 0.80
CA LEU A 172 4.22 18.90 -0.55
C LEU A 172 3.69 19.98 -1.52
N SER A 173 2.63 20.70 -1.14
CA SER A 173 2.12 21.87 -1.87
C SER A 173 2.65 23.14 -1.20
N GLN A 174 3.82 23.58 -1.65
CA GLN A 174 4.53 24.71 -1.06
C GLN A 174 4.50 25.93 -2.01
N PHE A 175 4.60 27.14 -1.46
CA PHE A 175 4.73 28.36 -2.26
C PHE A 175 6.05 28.34 -3.07
N MET A 176 5.95 28.69 -4.35
CA MET A 176 7.11 28.69 -5.25
C MET A 176 8.16 29.69 -4.78
N ASP A 177 9.42 29.25 -4.68
CA ASP A 177 10.57 30.15 -4.50
C ASP A 177 10.82 30.93 -5.80
N GLN A 178 10.68 32.25 -5.74
CA GLN A 178 10.77 33.16 -6.89
C GLN A 178 11.82 34.26 -6.71
N ASN A 179 12.80 34.07 -5.81
CA ASN A 179 13.87 35.05 -5.62
C ASN A 179 14.70 35.28 -6.90
N ASN A 180 14.97 34.21 -7.67
CA ASN A 180 15.63 34.28 -8.97
C ASN A 180 15.28 33.04 -9.83
N PRO A 181 15.58 33.03 -11.14
CA PRO A 181 15.25 31.88 -12.01
C PRO A 181 15.89 30.57 -11.55
N LEU A 182 17.09 30.61 -10.96
CA LEU A 182 17.78 29.44 -10.44
C LEU A 182 17.07 28.87 -9.20
N SER A 183 16.61 29.73 -8.28
CA SER A 183 15.85 29.29 -7.10
C SER A 183 14.56 28.59 -7.51
N GLY A 184 13.85 29.13 -8.51
CA GLY A 184 12.67 28.49 -9.09
C GLY A 184 12.95 27.13 -9.75
N LEU A 185 14.08 26.98 -10.44
CA LEU A 185 14.49 25.71 -11.04
C LEU A 185 14.87 24.66 -9.98
N THR A 186 15.70 25.05 -9.01
CA THR A 186 16.12 24.20 -7.89
C THR A 186 14.91 23.71 -7.09
N TYR A 187 13.95 24.61 -6.85
CA TYR A 187 12.73 24.29 -6.13
C TYR A 187 11.89 23.22 -6.84
N LYS A 188 11.71 23.34 -8.16
CA LYS A 188 10.95 22.36 -8.97
C LYS A 188 11.60 20.97 -9.03
N ARG A 189 12.92 20.89 -8.83
CA ARG A 189 13.71 19.64 -8.88
C ARG A 189 14.05 19.10 -7.49
N ARG A 190 13.48 19.69 -6.43
CA ARG A 190 13.74 19.30 -5.04
C ARG A 190 13.18 17.90 -4.76
N LEU A 191 13.96 17.09 -4.05
CA LEU A 191 13.53 15.83 -3.48
C LEU A 191 13.27 16.02 -1.98
N SER A 192 12.18 15.47 -1.46
CA SER A 192 11.82 15.54 -0.04
C SER A 192 11.53 14.13 0.46
N ALA A 193 12.19 13.73 1.55
CA ALA A 193 11.86 12.51 2.31
C ALA A 193 10.73 12.76 3.33
N LEU A 194 10.38 14.02 3.58
CA LEU A 194 9.35 14.43 4.53
C LEU A 194 7.98 14.54 3.85
N GLY A 195 6.92 14.31 4.63
CA GLY A 195 5.54 14.48 4.20
C GLY A 195 4.67 13.25 4.48
N PRO A 196 3.37 13.29 4.12
CA PRO A 196 2.46 12.17 4.32
C PRO A 196 2.93 10.93 3.55
N GLY A 197 3.16 9.83 4.26
CA GLY A 197 3.69 8.58 3.71
C GLY A 197 5.22 8.54 3.57
N GLY A 198 5.94 9.58 4.02
CA GLY A 198 7.38 9.59 4.19
C GLY A 198 7.77 9.58 5.68
N LEU A 199 8.93 10.17 5.99
CA LEU A 199 9.45 10.26 7.36
C LEU A 199 8.98 11.56 8.04
N SER A 200 8.82 11.51 9.37
CA SER A 200 8.69 12.73 10.17
C SER A 200 10.08 13.27 10.53
N ARG A 201 10.18 14.60 10.74
CA ARG A 201 11.46 15.23 11.08
C ARG A 201 12.08 14.66 12.36
N GLU A 202 11.25 14.33 13.34
CA GLU A 202 11.66 13.76 14.63
C GLU A 202 12.11 12.30 14.55
N ARG A 203 11.55 11.54 13.58
CA ARG A 203 11.91 10.13 13.37
C ARG A 203 13.03 9.93 12.36
N ALA A 204 13.43 10.98 11.65
CA ALA A 204 14.56 10.94 10.72
C ALA A 204 15.88 11.02 11.48
N GLY A 205 16.45 9.85 11.81
CA GLY A 205 17.77 9.68 12.41
C GLY A 205 18.92 10.16 11.51
N LEU A 206 20.15 10.01 11.99
CA LEU A 206 21.35 10.45 11.26
C LEU A 206 21.63 9.60 10.02
N GLU A 207 21.43 8.29 10.09
CA GLU A 207 21.71 7.34 8.99
C GLU A 207 20.98 7.73 7.69
N VAL A 208 19.70 8.08 7.79
CA VAL A 208 18.87 8.48 6.65
C VAL A 208 19.28 9.85 6.04
N ARG A 209 20.10 10.64 6.75
CA ARG A 209 20.57 11.96 6.30
C ARG A 209 21.97 11.90 5.71
N ASP A 210 22.68 10.80 5.90
CA ASP A 210 23.99 10.60 5.32
C ASP A 210 23.88 10.30 3.81
N VAL A 211 25.02 10.40 3.10
CA VAL A 211 25.10 10.23 1.64
C VAL A 211 25.60 8.85 1.25
#